data_AF-A0A927DYJ6-F1
#
_entry.id   AF-A0A927DYJ6-F1
#
_cell.length_a   1.000
_cell.length_b   1.000
_cell.length_c   1.000
_cell.angle_alpha   90.00
_cell.angle_beta   90.00
_cell.angle_gamma   90.00
#
_symmetry.space_group_name_H-M   'P 1'
#
loop_
_entity.id
_entity.type
_entity.pdbx_description
1 polymer ?
#
loop_
_entity_poly.entity_id
_entity_poly.type
_entity_poly.pdbx_seq_one_letter_code
_entity_poly.pdbx_strand_id
1 'polypeptide(L)' 'MALFCKKIPGCFIFLGNGDSSDAQGNTPLHNACYDFNDEILLTGAEYFAEVVRARLPQE' A
#
# COMPACT_ATOMS: atom_id res chain seq x y z
N MET A 1 1.57 -12.63 -8.34
CA MET A 1 0.64 -11.60 -7.83
C MET A 1 0.22 -10.70 -8.98
N ALA A 2 -0.97 -10.09 -8.93
CA ALA A 2 -1.59 -9.25 -9.99
C ALA A 2 -2.26 -9.98 -11.18
N LEU A 3 -3.02 -11.05 -10.94
CA LEU A 3 -3.82 -11.72 -11.98
C LEU A 3 -4.84 -10.78 -12.64
N PHE A 4 -5.41 -9.82 -11.91
CA PHE A 4 -6.35 -8.84 -12.43
C PHE A 4 -5.73 -7.94 -13.51
N CYS A 5 -4.45 -7.59 -13.39
CA CYS A 5 -3.74 -6.78 -14.40
C CYS A 5 -3.57 -7.52 -15.74
N LYS A 6 -3.79 -8.85 -15.79
CA LYS A 6 -3.83 -9.61 -17.05
C LYS A 6 -5.17 -9.46 -17.79
N LYS A 7 -6.21 -8.93 -17.14
CA LYS A 7 -7.57 -8.84 -17.68
C LYS A 7 -7.97 -7.42 -18.06
N ILE A 8 -7.54 -6.43 -17.28
CA ILE A 8 -7.76 -5.01 -17.52
C ILE A 8 -6.49 -4.22 -17.16
N PRO A 9 -6.29 -3.01 -17.72
CA PRO A 9 -5.21 -2.13 -17.27
C PRO A 9 -5.33 -1.89 -15.76
N GLY A 10 -4.29 -2.27 -15.02
CA GLY A 10 -4.26 -2.18 -13.57
C GLY A 10 -2.88 -1.77 -13.08
N CYS A 11 -2.83 -1.27 -11.85
CA CYS A 11 -1.59 -0.86 -11.18
C CYS A 11 -1.51 -1.56 -9.84
N PHE A 12 -0.39 -2.21 -9.55
CA PHE A 12 -0.06 -2.75 -8.24
C PHE A 12 1.13 -1.97 -7.70
N ILE A 13 1.00 -1.45 -6.48
CA ILE A 13 2.02 -0.60 -5.86
C ILE A 13 2.53 -1.22 -4.56
N PHE A 14 3.73 -0.81 -4.15
CA PHE A 14 4.24 -1.02 -2.82
C PHE A 14 4.03 0.26 -2.01
N LEU A 15 3.53 0.12 -0.78
CA LEU A 15 3.48 1.18 0.22
C LEU A 15 4.60 0.92 1.22
N GLY A 16 5.42 1.94 1.47
CA GLY A 16 6.50 1.83 2.46
C GLY A 16 5.92 1.54 3.83
N ASN A 17 6.47 0.52 4.51
CA ASN A 17 5.99 0.06 5.82
C ASN A 17 6.98 0.37 6.94
N GLY A 18 8.23 0.71 6.63
CA GLY A 18 9.29 1.00 7.59
C GLY A 18 10.62 1.16 6.86
N ASP A 19 11.63 1.68 7.54
CA ASP A 19 12.99 1.82 7.02
C ASP A 19 14.02 1.18 7.95
N SER A 20 15.32 1.35 7.68
CA SER A 20 16.38 0.75 8.48
C SER A 20 16.58 1.39 9.87
N SER A 21 15.87 2.47 10.20
CA SER A 21 16.00 3.17 11.48
C SER A 21 15.17 2.56 12.61
N ASP A 22 14.11 1.80 12.29
CA ASP A 22 13.26 1.08 13.24
C ASP A 22 13.02 -0.38 12.77
N ALA A 23 12.86 -1.29 13.72
CA ALA A 23 12.45 -2.66 13.46
C ALA A 23 10.96 -2.78 13.09
N GLN A 24 10.11 -1.85 13.56
CA GLN A 24 8.69 -1.86 13.24
C GLN A 24 8.47 -1.62 11.75
N GLY A 25 7.70 -2.51 11.13
CA GLY A 25 7.40 -2.47 9.71
C GLY A 25 8.56 -2.78 8.75
N ASN A 26 9.80 -2.93 9.23
CA ASN A 26 10.97 -3.38 8.48
C ASN A 26 11.25 -4.90 8.65
N THR A 27 10.53 -5.57 9.53
CA THR A 27 10.56 -7.04 9.62
C THR A 27 10.01 -7.65 8.30
N PRO A 28 10.67 -8.66 7.69
CA PRO A 28 10.19 -9.24 6.44
C PRO A 28 8.82 -9.90 6.54
N LEU A 29 8.02 -9.79 5.47
CA LEU A 29 6.80 -10.57 5.31
C LEU A 29 7.11 -12.08 5.47
N HIS A 30 6.18 -12.83 6.05
CA HIS A 30 6.30 -14.24 6.44
C HIS A 30 7.16 -14.53 7.69
N ASN A 31 7.70 -13.50 8.35
CA ASN A 31 8.29 -13.66 9.67
C ASN A 31 7.19 -13.74 10.76
N ALA A 32 7.36 -14.60 11.77
CA ALA A 32 6.40 -14.74 12.86
C ALA A 32 6.29 -13.50 13.77
N CYS A 33 7.32 -12.66 13.79
CA CYS A 33 7.35 -11.39 14.51
C CYS A 33 6.98 -10.21 13.61
N TYR A 34 6.42 -10.44 12.42
CA TYR A 34 5.99 -9.35 11.55
C TYR A 34 4.93 -8.50 12.25
N ASP A 35 5.24 -7.21 12.37
CA ASP A 35 4.36 -6.17 12.88
C ASP A 35 4.40 -4.99 11.88
N PHE A 36 3.24 -4.59 11.37
CA PHE A 36 3.16 -3.52 10.37
C PHE A 36 3.12 -2.16 11.05
N ASN A 37 3.46 -1.10 10.32
CA ASN A 37 3.43 0.26 10.86
C ASN A 37 2.00 0.83 10.76
N ASP A 38 1.32 1.06 11.88
CA ASP A 38 -0.03 1.65 11.88
C ASP A 38 -0.05 3.11 11.35
N GLU A 39 1.07 3.84 11.45
CA GLU A 39 1.18 5.23 10.98
C GLU A 39 0.96 5.37 9.47
N ILE A 40 1.17 4.30 8.69
CA ILE A 40 1.01 4.31 7.24
C ILE A 40 -0.43 4.04 6.77
N LEU A 41 -1.34 3.64 7.67
CA LEU A 41 -2.71 3.28 7.31
C LEU A 41 -3.45 4.46 6.65
N LEU A 42 -3.34 5.65 7.24
CA LEU A 42 -4.00 6.84 6.70
C LEU A 42 -3.42 7.24 5.34
N THR A 43 -2.09 7.25 5.21
CA THR A 43 -1.39 7.51 3.95
C THR A 43 -1.85 6.56 2.83
N GLY A 44 -1.98 5.27 3.13
CA GLY A 44 -2.46 4.27 2.17
C GLY A 44 -3.92 4.51 1.76
N ALA A 45 -4.80 4.83 2.72
CA ALA A 45 -6.20 5.13 2.45
C ALA A 45 -6.35 6.40 1.59
N GLU A 46 -5.61 7.45 1.93
CA GLU A 46 -5.57 8.71 1.18
C GLU A 46 -5.07 8.50 -0.25
N TYR A 47 -4.02 7.69 -0.45
CA TYR A 47 -3.54 7.36 -1.80
C TYR A 47 -4.66 6.83 -2.69
N PHE A 48 -5.43 5.83 -2.23
CA PHE A 48 -6.53 5.29 -3.02
C PHE A 48 -7.66 6.31 -3.21
N ALA A 49 -7.98 7.11 -2.19
CA ALA A 49 -8.99 8.16 -2.29
C ALA A 49 -8.60 9.24 -3.32
N GLU A 50 -7.33 9.65 -3.35
CA GLU A 50 -6.79 10.61 -4.32
C GLU A 50 -6.78 10.02 -5.74
N VAL A 51 -6.40 8.74 -5.90
CA VAL A 51 -6.46 8.06 -7.21
C VAL A 51 -7.89 8.08 -7.75
N VAL A 52 -8.88 7.80 -6.91
CA VAL A 52 -10.30 7.85 -7.30
C VAL A 52 -10.70 9.27 -7.68
N ARG A 53 -10.42 10.26 -6.82
CA ARG A 53 -10.73 11.69 -7.08
C ARG A 53 -10.09 12.24 -8.35
N ALA A 54 -8.86 11.80 -8.67
CA ALA A 54 -8.14 12.25 -9.85
C ALA A 54 -8.59 11.58 -11.16
N ARG A 55 -9.24 10.40 -11.07
CA ARG A 55 -9.56 9.57 -12.25
C ARG A 55 -11.04 9.49 -12.57
N LEU A 56 -11.92 9.70 -11.59
CA LEU A 56 -13.36 9.73 -11.78
C LEU A 56 -13.88 11.16 -11.80
N PRO A 57 -15.01 11.43 -12.50
CA PRO A 57 -15.67 12.74 -12.44
C PRO A 57 -16.08 13.09 -11.01
N GLN A 58 -16.01 14.38 -10.67
CA GLN A 58 -16.65 14.90 -9.47
C GLN A 58 -18.12 15.22 -9.78
N GLU A 59 -19.02 14.77 -8.92
CA GLU A 59 -20.43 15.18 -8.94
C GLU A 59 -20.59 16.63 -8.45
#